data_AF-A0A2H6G002-F1
#
_entry.id   AF-A0A2H6G002-F1
#
_cell.length_a   1.000
_cell.length_b   1.000
_cell.length_c   1.000
_cell.angle_alpha   90.00
_cell.angle_beta   90.00
_cell.angle_gamma   90.00
#
_symmetry.space_group_name_H-M   'P 1'
#
loop_
_entity.id
_entity.type
_entity.pdbx_description
1 polymer ?
#
loop_
_entity_poly.entity_id
_entity_poly.type
_entity_poly.pdbx_seq_one_letter_code
_entity_poly.pdbx_strand_id
1 'polypeptide(L)'
;MINFSKLSLAVILGAALVVSSSSVFAQIYGSKHDMSVTGTGQSASTATDEICVYCHTPHGSDIAAPAPLWNRFLNTSVSYQRYSALGTATLDGDEAPVGSVSLACLSCHDGAQAMDAVINAPGSGGYTATGAVIGGGVGTTMTGTPIPMLGTDLRDDHPISIQYAGGACQGTLADCAPSGASSGDPDFNTAQYASINSNPQWWVDTGTTGANVREKTDMILYARSDYNTATGTGPAVECGSCHDPHNASTFSSSPPLSVAFLRLPNTGSQVCLACHIK
;
A
#
# COMPACT_ATOMS: atom_id res chain seq x y z
N MET A 1 -62.25 41.55 -2.73
CA MET A 1 -61.86 40.48 -1.78
C MET A 1 -61.58 39.21 -2.58
N ILE A 2 -60.31 38.90 -2.84
CA ILE A 2 -59.85 37.65 -3.44
C ILE A 2 -58.78 37.11 -2.48
N ASN A 3 -59.01 35.92 -1.94
CA ASN A 3 -58.26 35.36 -0.82
C ASN A 3 -57.06 34.54 -1.33
N PHE A 4 -55.85 35.07 -1.18
CA PHE A 4 -54.57 34.51 -1.64
C PHE A 4 -53.98 33.48 -0.65
N SER A 5 -54.71 32.42 -0.30
CA SER A 5 -54.26 31.50 0.76
C SER A 5 -53.80 30.10 0.30
N LYS A 6 -53.54 29.85 -1.00
CA LYS A 6 -53.21 28.50 -1.50
C LYS A 6 -52.15 28.44 -2.61
N LEU A 7 -51.15 29.32 -2.60
CA LEU A 7 -50.09 29.30 -3.63
C LEU A 7 -48.68 29.53 -3.06
N SER A 8 -48.32 28.86 -1.96
CA SER A 8 -46.97 29.04 -1.39
C SER A 8 -46.33 27.77 -0.79
N LEU A 9 -46.90 26.58 -1.00
CA LEU A 9 -46.39 25.35 -0.36
C LEU A 9 -45.93 24.26 -1.34
N ALA A 10 -45.71 24.59 -2.62
CA ALA A 10 -45.29 23.62 -3.64
C ALA A 10 -43.95 23.92 -4.31
N VAL A 11 -43.23 24.97 -3.91
CA VAL A 11 -41.95 25.38 -4.54
C VAL A 11 -40.75 25.31 -3.58
N ILE A 12 -40.96 25.01 -2.29
CA ILE A 12 -39.85 24.99 -1.30
C ILE A 12 -39.27 23.57 -1.09
N LEU A 13 -39.87 22.52 -1.67
CA LEU A 13 -39.43 21.13 -1.48
C LEU A 13 -38.51 20.56 -2.58
N GLY A 14 -37.97 21.41 -3.46
CA GLY A 14 -37.21 20.98 -4.65
C GLY A 14 -35.74 21.42 -4.71
N ALA A 15 -35.23 22.16 -3.73
CA ALA A 15 -33.93 22.81 -3.85
C ALA A 15 -33.10 22.70 -2.56
N ALA A 16 -32.62 21.49 -2.21
CA ALA A 16 -31.45 21.31 -1.34
C ALA A 16 -30.99 19.84 -1.25
N LEU A 17 -30.99 19.08 -2.34
CA LEU A 17 -30.28 17.79 -2.40
C LEU A 17 -29.33 17.75 -3.60
N VAL A 18 -28.51 18.79 -3.73
CA VAL A 18 -27.24 18.64 -4.43
C VAL A 18 -26.28 18.05 -3.39
N VAL A 19 -26.38 16.74 -3.18
CA VAL A 19 -25.23 16.00 -2.68
C VAL A 19 -24.21 16.11 -3.80
N SER A 20 -23.36 17.13 -3.73
CA SER A 20 -22.10 17.12 -4.44
C SER A 20 -21.33 15.92 -3.91
N SER A 21 -21.52 14.78 -4.59
CA SER A 21 -20.60 13.66 -4.54
C SER A 21 -19.30 14.18 -5.10
N SER A 22 -18.52 14.84 -4.24
CA SER A 22 -17.12 15.10 -4.49
C SER A 22 -16.49 13.74 -4.68
N SER A 23 -16.28 13.36 -5.95
CA SER A 23 -15.39 12.27 -6.28
C SER A 23 -14.03 12.66 -5.73
N VAL A 24 -13.75 12.26 -4.50
CA VAL A 24 -12.38 12.27 -3.96
C VAL A 24 -11.64 11.19 -4.73
N PHE A 25 -11.27 11.49 -5.96
CA PHE A 25 -10.19 10.78 -6.61
C PHE A 25 -8.98 11.08 -5.74
N ALA A 26 -8.61 10.15 -4.87
CA ALA A 26 -7.33 10.16 -4.22
C ALA A 26 -6.30 10.10 -5.36
N GLN A 27 -5.72 11.26 -5.69
CA GLN A 27 -4.82 11.40 -6.82
C GLN A 27 -3.40 11.45 -6.28
N ILE A 28 -2.50 10.69 -6.93
CA ILE A 28 -1.05 10.90 -6.76
C ILE A 28 -0.72 12.38 -6.95
N TYR A 29 -1.40 13.05 -7.89
CA TYR A 29 -1.24 14.46 -8.20
C TYR A 29 -1.25 15.35 -6.95
N GLY A 30 -0.22 16.19 -6.81
CA GLY A 30 -0.04 17.09 -5.67
C GLY A 30 0.38 16.41 -4.36
N SER A 31 0.43 15.08 -4.30
CA SER A 31 0.91 14.34 -3.13
C SER A 31 2.44 14.31 -3.04
N LYS A 32 2.96 13.75 -1.95
CA LYS A 32 4.40 13.50 -1.78
C LYS A 32 4.99 12.46 -2.74
N HIS A 33 4.15 11.70 -3.43
CA HIS A 33 4.57 10.76 -4.48
C HIS A 33 4.31 11.33 -5.88
N ASP A 34 3.81 12.58 -5.99
CA ASP A 34 3.89 13.32 -7.24
C ASP A 34 5.33 13.83 -7.40
N MET A 35 6.07 13.14 -8.27
CA MET A 35 7.46 13.47 -8.59
C MET A 35 7.61 14.20 -9.93
N SER A 36 6.49 14.54 -10.58
CA SER A 36 6.47 15.33 -11.80
C SER A 36 7.01 16.75 -11.57
N VAL A 37 7.22 17.51 -12.64
CA VAL A 37 7.62 18.93 -12.57
C VAL A 37 6.65 19.82 -11.75
N THR A 38 5.41 19.39 -11.57
CA THR A 38 4.40 20.11 -10.77
C THR A 38 4.15 19.50 -9.38
N GLY A 39 4.85 18.41 -9.07
CA GLY A 39 4.63 17.63 -7.88
C GLY A 39 5.18 18.23 -6.59
N THR A 40 4.78 17.67 -5.45
CA THR A 40 5.22 18.12 -4.11
C THR A 40 6.14 17.12 -3.41
N GLY A 41 6.56 16.08 -4.13
CA GLY A 41 7.57 15.12 -3.67
C GLY A 41 8.88 15.81 -3.28
N GLN A 42 9.61 15.17 -2.36
CA GLN A 42 10.94 15.65 -2.01
C GLN A 42 11.81 15.56 -3.26
N SER A 43 12.38 16.69 -3.66
CA SER A 43 13.09 16.80 -4.94
C SER A 43 12.22 16.35 -6.12
N ALA A 44 11.08 17.02 -6.36
CA ALA A 44 10.33 16.84 -7.60
C ALA A 44 11.26 17.03 -8.82
N SER A 45 11.15 16.11 -9.78
CA SER A 45 12.02 16.08 -10.95
C SER A 45 11.73 17.26 -11.87
N THR A 46 12.75 17.82 -12.51
CA THR A 46 12.56 18.81 -13.60
C THR A 46 12.40 18.16 -14.98
N ALA A 47 12.35 16.83 -15.06
CA ALA A 47 12.44 16.08 -16.31
C ALA A 47 11.13 16.00 -17.11
N THR A 48 10.02 15.78 -16.42
CA THR A 48 8.77 15.35 -17.04
C THR A 48 7.55 15.67 -16.17
N ASP A 49 6.44 15.94 -16.83
CA ASP A 49 5.11 16.10 -16.23
C ASP A 49 4.37 14.77 -16.04
N GLU A 50 4.95 13.64 -16.46
CA GLU A 50 4.38 12.31 -16.27
C GLU A 50 4.44 11.87 -14.80
N ILE A 51 3.29 11.84 -14.13
CA ILE A 51 3.20 11.48 -12.70
C ILE A 51 3.49 9.98 -12.47
N CYS A 52 3.04 9.12 -13.39
CA CYS A 52 3.13 7.66 -13.22
C CYS A 52 4.50 7.08 -13.56
N VAL A 53 5.36 7.80 -14.30
CA VAL A 53 6.61 7.24 -14.85
C VAL A 53 7.60 6.80 -13.77
N TYR A 54 7.54 7.39 -12.59
CA TYR A 54 8.40 7.03 -11.46
C TYR A 54 8.05 5.68 -10.83
N CYS A 55 6.87 5.13 -11.16
CA CYS A 55 6.38 3.86 -10.66
C CYS A 55 6.14 2.85 -11.77
N HIS A 56 5.57 3.30 -12.90
CA HIS A 56 5.06 2.42 -13.96
C HIS A 56 5.64 2.78 -15.34
N THR A 57 5.86 1.76 -16.16
CA THR A 57 6.23 1.89 -17.57
C THR A 57 5.29 1.03 -18.42
N PRO A 58 4.87 1.46 -19.62
CA PRO A 58 4.06 0.61 -20.48
C PRO A 58 4.76 -0.72 -20.86
N HIS A 59 6.09 -0.71 -21.01
CA HIS A 59 6.89 -1.88 -21.42
C HIS A 59 8.27 -1.88 -20.76
N GLY A 60 8.94 -3.04 -20.75
CA GLY A 60 10.31 -3.15 -20.24
C GLY A 60 10.39 -2.93 -18.72
N SER A 61 9.35 -3.32 -18.00
CA SER A 61 9.30 -3.23 -16.55
C SER A 61 10.28 -4.19 -15.87
N ASP A 62 10.69 -3.86 -14.66
CA ASP A 62 11.31 -4.83 -13.76
C ASP A 62 10.24 -5.80 -13.24
N ILE A 63 10.57 -7.09 -13.20
CA ILE A 63 9.67 -8.18 -12.83
C ILE A 63 10.17 -8.97 -11.61
N ALA A 64 11.20 -8.47 -10.90
CA ALA A 64 11.74 -9.14 -9.71
C ALA A 64 10.75 -9.13 -8.52
N ALA A 65 9.69 -8.33 -8.58
CA ALA A 65 8.59 -8.31 -7.62
C ALA A 65 7.24 -8.33 -8.35
N PRO A 66 6.16 -8.81 -7.69
CA PRO A 66 4.79 -8.77 -8.21
C PRO A 66 4.19 -7.35 -8.15
N ALA A 67 4.89 -6.36 -8.71
CA ALA A 67 4.43 -4.99 -8.88
C ALA A 67 4.06 -4.75 -10.35
N PRO A 68 2.86 -4.22 -10.68
CA PRO A 68 2.46 -4.04 -12.06
C PRO A 68 3.41 -3.11 -12.81
N LEU A 69 4.07 -3.63 -13.84
CA LEU A 69 4.88 -2.85 -14.77
C LEU A 69 5.86 -1.85 -14.10
N TRP A 70 6.58 -2.28 -13.07
CA TRP A 70 7.42 -1.40 -12.26
C TRP A 70 8.56 -0.76 -13.06
N ASN A 71 8.70 0.55 -13.00
CA ASN A 71 9.66 1.32 -13.80
C ASN A 71 10.96 1.70 -13.04
N ARG A 72 11.33 0.92 -12.03
CA ARG A 72 12.59 1.12 -11.30
C ARG A 72 13.34 -0.19 -11.18
N PHE A 73 14.65 -0.09 -11.02
CA PHE A 73 15.48 -1.26 -10.79
C PHE A 73 15.20 -1.81 -9.40
N LEU A 74 14.80 -3.07 -9.31
CA LEU A 74 14.53 -3.76 -8.06
C LEU A 74 15.81 -4.46 -7.60
N ASN A 75 16.56 -3.80 -6.72
CA ASN A 75 17.83 -4.32 -6.22
C ASN A 75 17.59 -5.46 -5.20
N THR A 76 17.57 -6.70 -5.67
CA THR A 76 17.43 -7.90 -4.85
C THR A 76 18.70 -8.28 -4.06
N SER A 77 19.80 -7.54 -4.22
CA SER A 77 21.05 -7.75 -3.48
C SER A 77 21.13 -6.94 -2.18
N VAL A 78 20.14 -6.08 -1.90
CA VAL A 78 20.08 -5.31 -0.65
C VAL A 78 19.69 -6.24 0.50
N SER A 79 20.51 -6.24 1.55
CA SER A 79 20.21 -6.94 2.79
C SER A 79 19.55 -5.99 3.78
N TYR A 80 18.44 -6.44 4.38
CA TYR A 80 17.69 -5.68 5.37
C TYR A 80 17.85 -6.30 6.75
N GLN A 81 18.01 -5.47 7.79
CA GLN A 81 17.73 -5.90 9.16
C GLN A 81 16.21 -5.91 9.32
N ARG A 82 15.64 -7.08 9.59
CA ARG A 82 14.18 -7.26 9.64
C ARG A 82 13.70 -7.33 11.08
N TYR A 83 12.40 -7.16 11.31
CA TYR A 83 11.83 -7.07 12.65
C TYR A 83 12.17 -8.28 13.53
N SER A 84 12.19 -9.49 12.96
CA SER A 84 12.57 -10.73 13.66
C SER A 84 13.97 -10.70 14.29
N ALA A 85 14.88 -9.85 13.80
CA ALA A 85 16.21 -9.70 14.39
C ALA A 85 16.20 -9.05 15.79
N LEU A 86 15.09 -8.43 16.20
CA LEU A 86 14.90 -7.99 17.59
C LEU A 86 14.74 -9.15 18.57
N GLY A 87 14.33 -10.34 18.09
CA GLY A 87 14.15 -11.53 18.93
C GLY A 87 13.09 -11.33 20.02
N THR A 88 12.04 -10.56 19.74
CA THR A 88 10.99 -10.29 20.72
C THR A 88 10.25 -11.58 21.08
N ALA A 89 10.03 -11.81 22.37
CA ALA A 89 9.38 -13.02 22.87
C ALA A 89 7.90 -13.19 22.44
N THR A 90 7.30 -12.14 21.87
CA THR A 90 5.89 -12.09 21.44
C THR A 90 5.74 -12.13 19.91
N LEU A 91 6.80 -12.49 19.17
CA LEU A 91 6.74 -12.65 17.73
C LEU A 91 6.37 -14.10 17.40
N ASP A 92 5.16 -14.32 16.89
CA ASP A 92 4.66 -15.65 16.59
C ASP A 92 4.82 -16.04 15.10
N GLY A 93 4.93 -15.05 14.20
CA GLY A 93 5.05 -15.27 12.75
C GLY A 93 6.49 -15.44 12.28
N ASP A 94 6.71 -16.40 11.37
CA ASP A 94 7.96 -16.48 10.63
C ASP A 94 8.07 -15.31 9.64
N GLU A 95 9.26 -14.75 9.53
CA GLU A 95 9.56 -13.63 8.63
C GLU A 95 10.46 -14.14 7.52
N ALA A 96 10.03 -13.96 6.28
CA ALA A 96 10.80 -14.29 5.08
C ALA A 96 11.72 -13.11 4.69
N PRO A 97 12.77 -13.32 3.89
CA PRO A 97 13.57 -12.22 3.35
C PRO A 97 12.68 -11.16 2.69
N VAL A 98 13.10 -9.89 2.76
CA VAL A 98 12.36 -8.79 2.12
C VAL A 98 12.18 -9.10 0.63
N GLY A 99 10.94 -9.04 0.17
CA GLY A 99 10.56 -9.39 -1.19
C GLY A 99 9.13 -8.95 -1.47
N SER A 100 8.45 -9.66 -2.38
CA SER A 100 7.07 -9.34 -2.76
C SER A 100 6.90 -7.87 -3.16
N VAL A 101 5.70 -7.31 -3.02
CA VAL A 101 5.42 -5.89 -3.32
C VAL A 101 6.28 -4.92 -2.52
N SER A 102 6.77 -5.31 -1.34
CA SER A 102 7.54 -4.42 -0.47
C SER A 102 8.85 -3.97 -1.13
N LEU A 103 9.43 -4.80 -2.00
CA LEU A 103 10.62 -4.43 -2.78
C LEU A 103 10.36 -3.23 -3.71
N ALA A 104 9.14 -3.07 -4.22
CA ALA A 104 8.77 -1.90 -5.02
C ALA A 104 8.77 -0.62 -4.17
N CYS A 105 8.18 -0.66 -2.98
CA CYS A 105 8.22 0.47 -2.03
C CYS A 105 9.67 0.81 -1.65
N LEU A 106 10.43 -0.21 -1.26
CA LEU A 106 11.80 -0.05 -0.81
C LEU A 106 12.74 0.43 -1.92
N SER A 107 12.42 0.19 -3.20
CA SER A 107 13.17 0.78 -4.31
C SER A 107 13.23 2.32 -4.31
N CYS A 108 12.36 2.99 -3.54
CA CYS A 108 12.48 4.42 -3.21
C CYS A 108 12.90 4.66 -1.76
N HIS A 109 12.38 3.85 -0.83
CA HIS A 109 12.44 4.09 0.61
C HIS A 109 13.63 3.44 1.34
N ASP A 110 14.48 2.68 0.65
CA ASP A 110 15.69 2.05 1.21
C ASP A 110 16.96 2.93 1.10
N GLY A 111 16.89 3.99 0.30
CA GLY A 111 18.00 4.90 0.03
C GLY A 111 19.15 4.33 -0.81
N ALA A 112 18.96 3.18 -1.46
CA ALA A 112 19.98 2.53 -2.28
C ALA A 112 20.10 3.13 -3.69
N GLN A 113 19.07 3.82 -4.17
CA GLN A 113 19.03 4.45 -5.49
C GLN A 113 18.31 5.81 -5.45
N ALA A 114 18.56 6.66 -6.44
CA ALA A 114 17.91 7.97 -6.52
C ALA A 114 16.42 7.80 -6.78
N MET A 115 15.58 8.65 -6.18
CA MET A 115 14.12 8.50 -6.32
C MET A 115 13.63 8.81 -7.74
N ASP A 116 14.37 9.55 -8.56
CA ASP A 116 14.05 9.78 -9.97
C ASP A 116 14.78 8.83 -10.93
N ALA A 117 15.44 7.79 -10.42
CA ALA A 117 16.00 6.75 -11.25
C ALA A 117 14.88 5.85 -11.80
N VAL A 118 14.73 5.83 -13.12
CA VAL A 118 13.76 4.94 -13.79
C VAL A 118 14.47 4.06 -14.82
N ILE A 119 13.92 2.88 -15.09
CA ILE A 119 14.50 1.96 -16.08
C ILE A 119 14.08 2.31 -17.50
N ASN A 120 12.90 2.92 -17.70
CA ASN A 120 12.41 3.38 -18.98
C ASN A 120 12.00 4.85 -18.86
N ALA A 121 12.88 5.75 -19.30
CA ALA A 121 12.61 7.18 -19.31
C ALA A 121 11.54 7.55 -20.37
N PRO A 122 10.81 8.66 -20.19
CA PRO A 122 9.91 9.19 -21.21
C PRO A 122 10.60 9.38 -22.56
N GLY A 123 9.85 9.11 -23.64
CA GLY A 123 10.36 9.19 -25.01
C GLY A 123 11.03 7.90 -25.50
N SER A 124 11.75 8.00 -26.62
CA SER A 124 12.40 6.84 -27.27
C SER A 124 13.88 6.74 -26.89
N GLY A 125 14.37 5.52 -26.69
CA GLY A 125 15.80 5.24 -26.47
C GLY A 125 16.29 5.43 -25.03
N GLY A 126 15.40 5.74 -24.08
CA GLY A 126 15.73 5.99 -22.67
C GLY A 126 15.71 4.76 -21.76
N TYR A 127 15.92 3.55 -22.30
CA TYR A 127 15.90 2.32 -21.51
C TYR A 127 17.28 2.00 -20.92
N THR A 128 17.35 1.84 -19.59
CA THR A 128 18.52 1.41 -18.84
C THR A 128 18.08 0.40 -17.79
N ALA A 129 18.44 -0.88 -17.94
CA ALA A 129 17.98 -1.96 -17.06
C ALA A 129 18.32 -1.76 -15.57
N THR A 130 19.43 -1.08 -15.28
CA THR A 130 19.86 -0.76 -13.90
C THR A 130 19.30 0.56 -13.38
N GLY A 131 18.41 1.20 -14.13
CA GLY A 131 17.90 2.53 -13.86
C GLY A 131 18.86 3.66 -14.28
N ALA A 132 18.29 4.79 -14.67
CA ALA A 132 18.99 6.04 -14.91
C ALA A 132 18.18 7.22 -14.35
N VAL A 133 18.88 8.18 -13.77
CA VAL A 133 18.32 9.45 -13.29
C VAL A 133 17.83 10.28 -14.49
N ILE A 134 16.58 10.75 -14.45
CA ILE A 134 15.99 11.50 -15.58
C ILE A 134 15.92 13.01 -15.34
N GLY A 135 15.92 13.51 -14.10
CA GLY A 135 15.77 14.94 -13.80
C GLY A 135 17.02 15.61 -13.27
N GLY A 136 17.87 14.87 -12.55
CA GLY A 136 18.99 15.45 -11.84
C GLY A 136 18.53 16.29 -10.65
N GLY A 137 19.19 16.17 -9.50
CA GLY A 137 18.85 16.91 -8.28
C GLY A 137 17.90 16.18 -7.32
N VAL A 138 17.49 14.96 -7.65
CA VAL A 138 16.78 14.06 -6.73
C VAL A 138 17.81 13.16 -6.07
N GLY A 139 17.91 13.26 -4.75
CA GLY A 139 18.86 12.48 -3.96
C GLY A 139 18.41 11.04 -3.76
N THR A 140 19.28 10.25 -3.13
CA THR A 140 18.93 8.92 -2.62
C THR A 140 18.28 9.01 -1.23
N THR A 141 18.35 10.15 -0.55
CA THR A 141 17.89 10.30 0.85
C THR A 141 16.71 11.25 0.97
N MET A 142 15.66 10.79 1.65
CA MET A 142 14.49 11.59 2.02
C MET A 142 14.61 12.04 3.48
N THR A 143 14.08 13.22 3.80
CA THR A 143 14.14 13.82 5.15
C THR A 143 12.79 14.35 5.61
N GLY A 144 12.60 14.59 6.90
CA GLY A 144 11.39 15.23 7.43
C GLY A 144 10.38 14.25 8.03
N THR A 145 9.11 14.69 8.09
CA THR A 145 8.04 14.02 8.86
C THR A 145 6.77 13.82 8.04
N PRO A 146 6.02 12.71 8.23
CA PRO A 146 6.46 11.51 8.97
C PRO A 146 7.63 10.81 8.26
N ILE A 147 8.34 9.91 8.96
CA ILE A 147 9.62 9.29 8.55
C ILE A 147 9.51 8.77 7.09
N PRO A 148 10.10 9.48 6.11
CA PRO A 148 9.92 9.13 4.70
C PRO A 148 11.01 8.20 4.19
N MET A 149 12.11 8.05 4.92
CA MET A 149 13.22 7.16 4.59
C MET A 149 13.28 6.05 5.64
N LEU A 150 13.09 4.81 5.21
CA LEU A 150 13.17 3.63 6.09
C LEU A 150 14.61 3.12 6.14
N GLY A 151 15.30 3.17 4.99
CA GLY A 151 16.64 2.60 4.87
C GLY A 151 16.59 1.07 4.84
N THR A 152 17.68 0.45 5.29
CA THR A 152 17.81 -1.01 5.33
C THR A 152 17.65 -1.61 6.71
N ASP A 153 17.41 -0.78 7.74
CA ASP A 153 17.09 -1.23 9.08
C ASP A 153 15.59 -1.09 9.31
N LEU A 154 14.86 -2.21 9.16
CA LEU A 154 13.40 -2.28 9.28
C LEU A 154 12.98 -2.84 10.65
N ARG A 155 13.88 -2.83 11.64
CA ARG A 155 13.57 -3.37 12.97
C ARG A 155 12.60 -2.50 13.75
N ASP A 156 12.50 -1.22 13.43
CA ASP A 156 11.58 -0.25 14.05
C ASP A 156 10.29 -0.04 13.24
N ASP A 157 10.14 -0.71 12.10
CA ASP A 157 8.92 -0.72 11.29
C ASP A 157 7.93 -1.80 11.75
N HIS A 158 6.66 -1.63 11.38
CA HIS A 158 5.71 -2.73 11.48
C HIS A 158 6.18 -3.89 10.59
N PRO A 159 6.20 -5.14 11.08
CA PRO A 159 6.68 -6.28 10.32
C PRO A 159 6.05 -6.38 8.93
N ILE A 160 6.91 -6.59 7.93
CA ILE A 160 6.58 -6.93 6.55
C ILE A 160 7.28 -8.22 6.18
N SER A 161 6.90 -8.86 5.08
CA SER A 161 7.41 -10.19 4.72
C SER A 161 7.15 -11.22 5.82
N ILE A 162 6.18 -10.97 6.71
CA ILE A 162 5.82 -11.83 7.84
C ILE A 162 4.53 -12.59 7.53
N GLN A 163 4.43 -13.83 8.02
CA GLN A 163 3.21 -14.60 7.93
C GLN A 163 2.05 -13.89 8.66
N TYR A 164 0.88 -13.86 8.03
CA TYR A 164 -0.33 -13.44 8.72
C TYR A 164 -0.71 -14.45 9.81
N ALA A 165 -1.18 -13.95 10.96
CA ALA A 165 -1.68 -14.74 12.09
C ALA A 165 -0.73 -15.87 12.54
N GLY A 166 0.57 -15.59 12.65
CA GLY A 166 1.56 -16.57 13.08
C GLY A 166 1.71 -17.77 12.12
N GLY A 167 1.26 -17.64 10.86
CA GLY A 167 1.28 -18.74 9.90
C GLY A 167 0.14 -19.75 10.04
N ALA A 168 -0.95 -19.40 10.73
CA ALA A 168 -2.11 -20.26 10.97
C ALA A 168 -2.70 -20.96 9.73
N CYS A 169 -2.51 -20.37 8.54
CA CYS A 169 -3.19 -20.79 7.31
C CYS A 169 -2.22 -21.10 6.16
N GLN A 170 -0.94 -21.36 6.45
CA GLN A 170 0.04 -21.74 5.43
C GLN A 170 -0.36 -23.04 4.72
N GLY A 171 -0.26 -23.05 3.39
CA GLY A 171 -0.60 -24.21 2.55
C GLY A 171 -2.11 -24.39 2.30
N THR A 172 -2.96 -23.52 2.83
CA THR A 172 -4.40 -23.55 2.60
C THR A 172 -4.79 -22.71 1.37
N LEU A 173 -5.89 -23.05 0.71
CA LEU A 173 -6.49 -22.28 -0.39
C LEU A 173 -7.95 -21.97 -0.05
N ALA A 174 -8.15 -21.41 1.14
CA ALA A 174 -9.44 -21.06 1.71
C ALA A 174 -9.30 -19.83 2.60
N ASP A 175 -10.41 -19.36 3.13
CA ASP A 175 -10.43 -18.29 4.14
C ASP A 175 -9.50 -18.70 5.29
N CYS A 176 -8.61 -17.80 5.66
CA CYS A 176 -7.74 -17.99 6.80
C CYS A 176 -8.51 -17.61 8.06
N ALA A 177 -8.94 -18.59 8.85
CA ALA A 177 -9.66 -18.39 10.11
C ALA A 177 -8.77 -18.81 11.31
N PRO A 178 -7.94 -17.90 11.87
CA PRO A 178 -6.93 -18.26 12.86
C PRO A 178 -7.50 -18.81 14.16
N SER A 179 -8.66 -18.32 14.59
CA SER A 179 -9.34 -18.77 15.82
C SER A 179 -9.67 -20.28 15.86
N GLY A 180 -9.75 -20.93 14.70
CA GLY A 180 -9.98 -22.38 14.58
C GLY A 180 -8.75 -23.16 14.09
N ALA A 181 -7.61 -22.51 13.89
CA ALA A 181 -6.42 -23.16 13.35
C ALA A 181 -5.68 -23.98 14.43
N SER A 182 -5.01 -25.05 14.01
CA SER A 182 -4.21 -25.91 14.90
C SER A 182 -2.83 -25.33 15.26
N SER A 183 -2.45 -24.22 14.64
CA SER A 183 -1.16 -23.55 14.76
C SER A 183 -1.30 -22.07 14.44
N GLY A 184 -0.26 -21.28 14.74
CA GLY A 184 -0.28 -19.83 14.57
C GLY A 184 -0.97 -19.10 15.72
N ASP A 185 -1.26 -17.82 15.52
CA ASP A 185 -1.86 -16.94 16.51
C ASP A 185 -3.39 -16.83 16.28
N PRO A 186 -4.24 -17.30 17.22
CA PRO A 186 -5.69 -17.24 17.08
C PRO A 186 -6.28 -15.82 17.23
N ASP A 187 -5.51 -14.85 17.75
CA ASP A 187 -5.97 -13.49 18.07
C ASP A 187 -5.94 -12.55 16.84
N PHE A 188 -6.31 -13.09 15.68
CA PHE A 188 -6.37 -12.39 14.39
C PHE A 188 -7.72 -12.59 13.72
N ASN A 189 -8.19 -11.55 13.02
CA ASN A 189 -9.40 -11.59 12.23
C ASN A 189 -9.26 -12.56 11.05
N THR A 190 -10.38 -13.11 10.59
CA THR A 190 -10.40 -13.99 9.42
C THR A 190 -10.00 -13.21 8.17
N ALA A 191 -8.99 -13.70 7.45
CA ALA A 191 -8.69 -13.21 6.11
C ALA A 191 -9.51 -14.00 5.08
N GLN A 192 -10.31 -13.29 4.29
CA GLN A 192 -11.09 -13.85 3.19
C GLN A 192 -10.18 -14.33 2.07
N TYR A 193 -10.62 -15.33 1.33
CA TYR A 193 -9.90 -15.90 0.21
C TYR A 193 -10.73 -15.89 -1.07
N ALA A 194 -10.05 -15.62 -2.18
CA ALA A 194 -10.55 -15.97 -3.50
C ALA A 194 -9.39 -16.37 -4.43
N SER A 195 -9.69 -17.28 -5.36
CA SER A 195 -8.86 -17.47 -6.53
C SER A 195 -9.23 -16.43 -7.58
N ILE A 196 -8.38 -15.43 -7.78
CA ILE A 196 -8.59 -14.35 -8.75
C ILE A 196 -7.56 -14.52 -9.86
N ASN A 197 -8.03 -14.70 -11.10
CA ASN A 197 -7.16 -15.01 -12.25
C ASN A 197 -6.24 -16.20 -11.99
N SER A 198 -6.76 -17.25 -11.34
CA SER A 198 -6.01 -18.44 -10.91
C SER A 198 -4.90 -18.20 -9.88
N ASN A 199 -4.82 -17.01 -9.30
CA ASN A 199 -3.89 -16.69 -8.23
C ASN A 199 -4.61 -16.71 -6.89
N PRO A 200 -4.00 -17.31 -5.86
CA PRO A 200 -4.55 -17.23 -4.52
C PRO A 200 -4.42 -15.78 -4.01
N GLN A 201 -5.52 -15.23 -3.52
CA GLN A 201 -5.58 -13.88 -2.98
C GLN A 201 -6.27 -13.91 -1.62
N TRP A 202 -5.69 -13.20 -0.67
CA TRP A 202 -6.27 -13.02 0.66
C TRP A 202 -6.41 -11.55 1.01
N TRP A 203 -7.42 -11.22 1.80
CA TRP A 203 -7.57 -9.89 2.38
C TRP A 203 -8.33 -9.97 3.69
N VAL A 204 -8.03 -9.07 4.62
CA VAL A 204 -8.91 -8.88 5.78
C VAL A 204 -9.95 -7.84 5.40
N ASP A 205 -11.21 -8.25 5.46
CA ASP A 205 -12.35 -7.41 5.07
C ASP A 205 -12.52 -6.27 6.08
N THR A 206 -12.48 -5.05 5.56
CA THR A 206 -12.72 -3.78 6.27
C THR A 206 -13.81 -2.96 5.58
N GLY A 207 -14.37 -3.52 4.51
CA GLY A 207 -15.24 -2.87 3.57
C GLY A 207 -16.60 -2.54 4.15
N THR A 208 -17.29 -1.60 3.50
CA THR A 208 -18.65 -1.18 3.89
C THR A 208 -19.69 -1.49 2.81
N THR A 209 -19.26 -1.87 1.60
CA THR A 209 -20.14 -2.07 0.44
C THR A 209 -20.61 -3.51 0.26
N GLY A 210 -20.03 -4.48 0.97
CA GLY A 210 -20.56 -5.83 1.12
C GLY A 210 -19.56 -6.79 1.75
N ALA A 211 -20.05 -7.65 2.65
CA ALA A 211 -19.20 -8.64 3.31
C ALA A 211 -18.53 -9.59 2.29
N ASN A 212 -17.26 -9.86 2.50
CA ASN A 212 -16.40 -10.77 1.75
C ASN A 212 -16.20 -10.37 0.27
N VAL A 213 -16.34 -9.08 -0.05
CA VAL A 213 -15.99 -8.54 -1.36
C VAL A 213 -14.68 -7.76 -1.21
N ARG A 214 -13.68 -8.07 -2.05
CA ARG A 214 -12.39 -7.37 -2.00
C ARG A 214 -12.53 -5.91 -2.43
N GLU A 215 -12.21 -5.01 -1.53
CA GLU A 215 -12.27 -3.55 -1.69
C GLU A 215 -10.88 -2.91 -1.59
N LYS A 216 -10.78 -1.61 -1.92
CA LYS A 216 -9.51 -0.88 -1.80
C LYS A 216 -9.09 -0.66 -0.34
N THR A 217 -10.08 -0.56 0.55
CA THR A 217 -9.87 -0.31 1.99
C THR A 217 -9.36 -1.53 2.74
N ASP A 218 -9.56 -2.73 2.20
CA ASP A 218 -9.18 -4.00 2.83
C ASP A 218 -7.69 -4.17 3.03
N MET A 219 -7.32 -4.87 4.09
CA MET A 219 -5.92 -5.24 4.31
C MET A 219 -5.54 -6.34 3.34
N ILE A 220 -4.90 -5.97 2.23
CA ILE A 220 -4.49 -6.92 1.21
C ILE A 220 -3.33 -7.77 1.72
N LEU A 221 -3.48 -9.10 1.71
CA LEU A 221 -2.40 -10.01 2.10
C LEU A 221 -1.79 -10.64 0.85
N TYR A 222 -0.47 -10.76 0.85
CA TYR A 222 0.30 -11.22 -0.31
C TYR A 222 0.62 -12.70 -0.19
N ALA A 223 0.46 -13.44 -1.28
CA ALA A 223 0.75 -14.86 -1.31
C ALA A 223 2.27 -15.09 -1.26
N ARG A 224 2.76 -15.80 -0.24
CA ARG A 224 4.19 -16.16 -0.10
C ARG A 224 4.37 -17.60 0.33
N SER A 225 5.52 -18.19 0.01
CA SER A 225 5.84 -19.60 0.26
C SER A 225 7.29 -19.85 0.64
N ASP A 226 8.04 -18.80 0.95
CA ASP A 226 9.49 -18.81 1.15
C ASP A 226 9.89 -18.58 2.62
N TYR A 227 9.02 -19.03 3.52
CA TYR A 227 9.25 -19.09 4.96
C TYR A 227 10.03 -20.35 5.33
N ASN A 228 10.87 -20.26 6.36
CA ASN A 228 11.69 -21.39 6.81
C ASN A 228 10.86 -22.49 7.48
N THR A 229 9.75 -22.10 8.11
CA THR A 229 8.91 -22.99 8.93
C THR A 229 7.63 -23.45 8.22
N ALA A 230 7.35 -22.96 7.01
CA ALA A 230 6.07 -23.21 6.33
C ALA A 230 6.12 -24.34 5.30
N THR A 231 4.99 -25.02 5.15
CA THR A 231 4.72 -25.91 4.02
C THR A 231 3.66 -25.28 3.12
N GLY A 232 4.08 -24.71 1.97
CA GLY A 232 3.18 -24.20 0.95
C GLY A 232 2.99 -22.68 0.95
N THR A 233 2.05 -22.21 0.13
CA THR A 233 1.73 -20.78 0.00
C THR A 233 0.73 -20.35 1.07
N GLY A 234 0.89 -19.15 1.61
CA GLY A 234 -0.08 -18.55 2.53
C GLY A 234 -0.05 -17.03 2.51
N PRO A 235 -0.97 -16.39 3.26
CA PRO A 235 -1.06 -14.94 3.34
C PRO A 235 0.10 -14.34 4.15
N ALA A 236 0.66 -13.27 3.63
CA ALA A 236 1.73 -12.48 4.23
C ALA A 236 1.35 -11.01 4.34
N VAL A 237 1.83 -10.37 5.39
CA VAL A 237 1.77 -8.91 5.54
C VAL A 237 2.95 -8.30 4.80
N GLU A 238 2.69 -7.30 3.97
CA GLU A 238 3.68 -6.53 3.21
C GLU A 238 3.36 -5.05 3.29
N CYS A 239 4.23 -4.15 2.80
CA CYS A 239 3.96 -2.71 2.79
C CYS A 239 2.59 -2.38 2.16
N GLY A 240 2.26 -3.07 1.06
CA GLY A 240 1.01 -2.91 0.33
C GLY A 240 -0.24 -3.40 1.08
N SER A 241 -0.09 -4.09 2.22
CA SER A 241 -1.22 -4.51 3.06
C SER A 241 -1.89 -3.34 3.71
N CYS A 242 -1.10 -2.38 4.21
CA CYS A 242 -1.60 -1.17 4.86
C CYS A 242 -1.61 0.03 3.92
N HIS A 243 -0.70 0.07 2.94
CA HIS A 243 -0.55 1.17 2.00
C HIS A 243 -1.11 0.86 0.61
N ASP A 244 -1.97 1.72 0.08
CA ASP A 244 -2.31 1.80 -1.35
C ASP A 244 -1.64 3.04 -1.94
N PRO A 245 -0.58 2.89 -2.76
CA PRO A 245 0.09 4.04 -3.37
C PRO A 245 -0.86 4.86 -4.24
N HIS A 246 -1.98 4.31 -4.72
CA HIS A 246 -2.97 5.08 -5.47
C HIS A 246 -3.96 5.84 -4.58
N ASN A 247 -3.90 5.68 -3.26
CA ASN A 247 -4.73 6.40 -2.31
C ASN A 247 -3.94 7.51 -1.60
N ALA A 248 -3.57 8.57 -2.32
CA ALA A 248 -2.78 9.65 -1.73
C ALA A 248 -3.54 10.52 -0.70
N SER A 249 -4.75 10.13 -0.31
CA SER A 249 -5.47 10.87 0.72
C SER A 249 -4.66 10.83 2.03
N THR A 250 -4.33 12.02 2.53
CA THR A 250 -4.09 12.17 3.97
C THR A 250 -5.46 12.03 4.62
N PHE A 251 -5.64 11.06 5.51
CA PHE A 251 -6.83 11.03 6.36
C PHE A 251 -6.73 12.20 7.34
N SER A 252 -7.21 13.34 6.84
CA SER A 252 -7.20 14.67 7.45
C SER A 252 -7.91 14.65 8.80
N SER A 253 -7.18 14.31 9.84
CA SER A 253 -7.35 14.93 11.15
C SER A 253 -6.32 16.05 11.25
N SER A 254 -6.59 17.11 12.02
CA SER A 254 -5.59 18.12 12.35
C SER A 254 -5.27 17.98 13.84
N PRO A 255 -4.00 17.71 14.23
CA PRO A 255 -2.86 17.46 13.35
C PRO A 255 -3.04 16.15 12.54
N PRO A 256 -2.37 15.97 11.38
CA PRO A 256 -2.52 14.76 10.56
C PRO A 256 -2.12 13.53 11.37
N LEU A 257 -3.12 12.77 11.84
CA LEU A 257 -2.90 11.53 12.59
C LEU A 257 -2.65 10.32 11.66
N SER A 258 -2.65 10.52 10.34
CA SER A 258 -2.50 9.44 9.36
C SER A 258 -1.23 9.57 8.53
N VAL A 259 -0.51 8.45 8.39
CA VAL A 259 0.49 8.27 7.33
C VAL A 259 -0.21 8.37 5.97
N ALA A 260 0.47 8.97 4.98
CA ALA A 260 -0.06 9.02 3.62
C ALA A 260 -0.26 7.59 3.07
N PHE A 261 -1.22 7.42 2.16
CA PHE A 261 -1.44 6.16 1.45
C PHE A 261 -2.03 5.02 2.27
N LEU A 262 -2.49 5.22 3.50
CA LEU A 262 -3.19 4.15 4.21
C LEU A 262 -4.45 3.71 3.45
N ARG A 263 -4.80 2.43 3.52
CA ARG A 263 -6.03 1.91 2.90
C ARG A 263 -7.30 2.37 3.60
N LEU A 264 -7.22 2.61 4.91
CA LEU A 264 -8.29 3.18 5.74
C LEU A 264 -7.71 4.17 6.77
N PRO A 265 -8.54 5.08 7.34
CA PRO A 265 -8.10 5.93 8.43
C PRO A 265 -7.65 5.10 9.64
N ASN A 266 -6.57 5.49 10.31
CA ASN A 266 -6.17 4.84 11.57
C ASN A 266 -6.85 5.43 12.81
N THR A 267 -8.03 6.05 12.65
CA THR A 267 -8.78 6.60 13.78
C THR A 267 -9.18 5.47 14.73
N GLY A 268 -8.85 5.59 16.02
CA GLY A 268 -9.13 4.54 16.99
C GLY A 268 -8.38 3.23 16.72
N SER A 269 -7.20 3.30 16.09
CA SER A 269 -6.37 2.13 15.75
C SER A 269 -7.02 1.17 14.74
N GLN A 270 -7.91 1.68 13.88
CA GLN A 270 -8.63 0.87 12.90
C GLN A 270 -7.73 0.04 11.98
N VAL A 271 -6.52 0.51 11.63
CA VAL A 271 -5.58 -0.30 10.83
C VAL A 271 -5.11 -1.51 11.63
N CYS A 272 -4.79 -1.33 12.91
CA CYS A 272 -4.37 -2.43 13.78
C CYS A 272 -5.51 -3.42 14.03
N LEU A 273 -6.69 -2.90 14.34
CA LEU A 273 -7.90 -3.68 14.65
C LEU A 273 -8.51 -4.34 13.41
N ALA A 274 -8.09 -3.96 12.21
CA ALA A 274 -8.43 -4.68 10.99
C ALA A 274 -7.85 -6.10 11.04
N CYS A 275 -6.61 -6.27 11.50
CA CYS A 275 -5.96 -7.58 11.54
C CYS A 275 -6.05 -8.25 12.91
N HIS A 276 -5.89 -7.49 13.99
CA HIS A 276 -5.75 -8.04 15.33
C HIS A 276 -7.05 -7.97 16.13
N ILE A 277 -7.33 -9.06 16.85
CA ILE A 277 -8.37 -9.12 17.88
C ILE A 277 -7.68 -8.76 19.20
N LYS A 278 -8.09 -7.64 19.82
CA LYS A 278 -7.49 -7.11 21.06
C LYS A 278 -8.56 -6.70 22.06
#